data_AF-A0A348P1T0-F1
#
_entry.id   AF-A0A348P1T0-F1
#
_cell.length_a   1.000
_cell.length_b   1.000
_cell.length_c   1.000
_cell.angle_alpha   90.00
_cell.angle_beta   90.00
_cell.angle_gamma   90.00
#
_symmetry.space_group_name_H-M   'P 1'
#
loop_
_entity.id
_entity.type
_entity.pdbx_description
1 polymer ?
#
loop_
_entity_poly.entity_id
_entity_poly.type
_entity_poly.pdbx_seq_one_letter_code
_entity_poly.pdbx_strand_id
1 'polypeptide(L)' 'MFLPDRRRTSRFGRIQCYEQSGADIIISKGQGNYESLSETKRDIFFMLKAKCRVVARHLNVKVDDIIFKYNRG' A
#
# COMPACT_ATOMS: atom_id res chain seq x y z
N MET A 1 -31.19 -6.84 -14.18
CA MET A 1 -29.84 -7.18 -13.70
C MET A 1 -29.22 -5.89 -13.19
N PHE A 2 -29.51 -5.56 -11.92
CA PHE A 2 -29.03 -4.34 -11.27
C PHE A 2 -27.68 -4.65 -10.61
N LEU A 3 -26.61 -3.99 -11.06
CA LEU A 3 -25.38 -3.91 -10.27
C LEU A 3 -25.66 -2.91 -9.14
N PRO A 4 -25.53 -3.28 -7.85
CA PRO A 4 -25.71 -2.32 -6.78
C PRO A 4 -24.62 -1.25 -6.87
N ASP A 5 -25.06 0.00 -6.77
CA ASP A 5 -24.24 1.22 -6.82
C ASP A 5 -23.11 1.14 -5.78
N ARG A 6 -21.86 1.02 -6.25
CA ARG A 6 -20.65 1.07 -5.42
C ARG A 6 -20.30 2.49 -4.94
N ARG A 7 -21.15 3.50 -5.18
CA ARG A 7 -20.95 4.87 -4.68
C ARG A 7 -21.43 5.01 -3.25
N ARG A 8 -20.73 4.38 -2.31
CA ARG A 8 -20.85 4.74 -0.88
C ARG A 8 -19.60 4.44 -0.07
N THR A 9 -18.51 5.15 -0.37
CA THR A 9 -17.41 5.35 0.58
C THR A 9 -17.25 6.83 0.92
N SER A 10 -18.34 7.48 1.30
CA SER A 10 -18.30 8.70 2.10
C SER A 10 -17.80 8.35 3.51
N ARG A 11 -16.48 8.26 3.70
CA ARG A 11 -15.78 8.36 5.00
C ARG A 11 -14.28 8.49 4.72
N PHE A 12 -13.85 9.73 4.47
CA PHE A 12 -12.47 10.16 4.68
C PHE A 12 -11.99 9.60 6.05
N GLY A 13 -10.87 8.86 6.06
CA GLY A 13 -10.18 8.50 7.30
C GLY A 13 -10.31 7.07 7.83
N ARG A 14 -10.61 6.04 7.01
CA ARG A 14 -10.37 4.63 7.42
C ARG A 14 -9.29 3.98 6.55
N ILE A 15 -8.10 3.83 7.12
CA ILE A 15 -7.11 2.84 6.68
C ILE A 15 -7.70 1.49 7.10
N GLN A 16 -8.37 0.80 6.17
CA GLN A 16 -8.93 -0.52 6.41
C GLN A 16 -7.90 -1.56 5.95
N CYS A 17 -7.52 -2.45 6.87
CA CYS A 17 -6.62 -3.57 6.63
C CYS A 17 -7.11 -4.44 5.47
N TYR A 18 -6.12 -5.02 4.78
CA TYR A 18 -6.04 -5.84 3.55
C TYR A 18 -7.18 -6.82 3.19
N GLU A 19 -8.19 -6.99 4.03
CA GLU A 19 -9.31 -7.92 3.85
C GLU A 19 -10.50 -7.24 3.14
N GLN A 20 -10.27 -6.61 1.98
CA GLN A 20 -11.36 -6.30 1.05
C GLN A 20 -11.06 -6.85 -0.32
N SER A 21 -11.62 -8.03 -0.61
CA SER A 21 -11.52 -8.81 -1.85
C SER A 21 -12.06 -8.10 -3.10
N GLY A 22 -12.36 -6.80 -3.02
CA GLY A 22 -12.89 -5.98 -4.11
C GLY A 22 -12.38 -4.54 -4.16
N ALA A 23 -11.30 -4.21 -3.44
CA ALA A 23 -10.68 -2.90 -3.56
C ALA A 23 -10.03 -2.72 -4.95
N ASP A 24 -10.41 -1.66 -5.66
CA ASP A 24 -9.87 -1.31 -6.98
C ASP A 24 -8.43 -0.78 -6.89
N ILE A 25 -8.09 -0.07 -5.81
CA ILE A 25 -6.76 0.49 -5.54
C ILE A 25 -6.41 0.28 -4.07
N ILE A 26 -5.19 -0.18 -3.79
CA ILE A 26 -4.67 -0.34 -2.43
C ILE A 26 -3.47 0.60 -2.26
N ILE A 27 -3.52 1.45 -1.23
CA ILE A 27 -2.41 2.29 -0.81
C ILE A 27 -1.97 1.88 0.60
N SER A 28 -0.78 1.29 0.68
CA SER A 28 -0.15 0.84 1.91
C SER A 28 0.85 1.90 2.42
N LYS A 29 0.58 2.46 3.60
CA LYS A 29 1.42 3.51 4.19
C LYS A 29 2.39 2.95 5.23
N GLY A 30 3.65 3.36 5.16
CA GLY A 30 4.64 3.13 6.21
C GLY A 30 5.47 1.87 6.02
N GLN A 31 6.59 1.79 6.76
CA GLN A 31 7.60 0.76 6.59
C GLN A 31 7.11 -0.63 7.02
N GLY A 32 6.46 -0.77 8.17
CA GLY A 32 5.97 -2.07 8.64
C GLY A 32 5.00 -2.72 7.65
N ASN A 33 4.12 -1.94 7.02
CA ASN A 33 3.22 -2.47 6.00
C ASN A 33 3.96 -2.88 4.72
N TYR A 34 5.03 -2.19 4.34
CA TYR A 34 5.90 -2.63 3.23
C TYR A 34 6.57 -3.97 3.55
N GLU A 35 7.13 -4.11 4.74
CA GLU A 35 7.79 -5.34 5.18
C GLU A 35 6.81 -6.53 5.18
N SER A 36 5.56 -6.34 5.65
CA SER A 36 4.57 -7.43 5.68
C SER A 36 3.90 -7.74 4.34
N LEU A 37 3.76 -6.76 3.43
CA LEU A 37 2.95 -6.91 2.21
C LEU A 37 3.75 -6.92 0.91
N SER A 38 5.04 -6.60 0.93
CA SER A 38 5.86 -6.49 -0.30
C SER A 38 5.97 -7.78 -1.09
N GLU A 39 5.82 -8.93 -0.45
CA GLU A 39 5.87 -10.26 -1.08
C GLU A 39 4.48 -10.81 -1.46
N THR A 40 3.40 -10.06 -1.17
CA THR A 40 2.05 -10.53 -1.49
C THR A 40 1.74 -10.38 -2.98
N LYS A 41 1.05 -11.37 -3.55
CA LYS A 41 0.62 -11.39 -4.96
C LYS A 41 -0.61 -10.53 -5.21
N ARG A 42 -0.49 -9.23 -4.93
CA ARG A 42 -1.52 -8.24 -5.23
C ARG A 42 -0.89 -6.91 -5.59
N ASP A 43 -1.58 -6.16 -6.43
CA ASP A 43 -1.22 -4.82 -6.81
C ASP A 43 -1.41 -3.84 -5.64
N ILE A 44 -0.30 -3.21 -5.20
CA ILE A 44 -0.27 -2.30 -4.05
C ILE A 44 0.62 -1.09 -4.35
N PHE A 45 0.15 0.10 -4.01
CA PHE A 45 0.97 1.30 -3.94
C PHE A 45 1.50 1.48 -2.51
N PHE A 46 2.82 1.47 -2.35
CA PHE A 46 3.50 1.71 -1.09
C PHE A 46 3.93 3.16 -0.97
N MET A 47 3.57 3.81 0.13
CA MET A 47 4.02 5.15 0.49
C MET A 47 4.72 5.12 1.83
N LEU A 48 6.05 5.27 1.84
CA LEU A 48 6.84 5.16 3.06
C LEU A 48 8.08 6.06 3.02
N LYS A 49 8.67 6.28 4.19
CA LYS A 49 10.00 6.86 4.33
C LYS A 49 10.97 5.74 4.69
N ALA A 50 12.12 5.64 4.01
CA ALA A 50 13.15 4.64 4.33
C ALA A 50 13.93 5.06 5.59
N LYS A 51 13.40 4.72 6.78
CA LYS A 51 13.99 5.16 8.06
C LYS A 51 15.28 4.42 8.45
N CYS A 52 15.53 3.25 7.87
CA CYS A 52 16.68 2.43 8.21
C CYS A 52 17.44 1.96 6.97
N ARG A 53 18.74 1.66 7.15
CA ARG A 53 19.64 1.19 6.08
C ARG A 53 19.17 -0.12 5.44
N VAL A 54 18.49 -0.99 6.18
CA VAL A 54 18.00 -2.28 5.68
C VAL A 54 16.95 -2.06 4.60
N VAL A 55 15.93 -1.24 4.89
CA VAL A 55 14.87 -0.92 3.93
C VAL A 55 15.40 -0.08 2.78
N ALA A 56 16.30 0.88 3.05
CA ALA A 56 16.94 1.67 2.01
C ALA A 56 17.70 0.78 0.99
N ARG A 57 18.42 -0.24 1.47
CA ARG A 57 19.09 -1.23 0.60
C ARG A 57 18.09 -2.09 -0.18
N HIS A 58 17.05 -2.60 0.46
CA HIS A 58 16.01 -3.39 -0.20
C HIS A 58 15.30 -2.62 -1.32
N LEU A 59 15.13 -1.31 -1.14
CA LEU A 59 14.48 -0.43 -2.11
C LEU A 59 15.46 0.23 -3.08
N ASN A 60 16.77 0.03 -2.90
CA ASN A 60 17.84 0.72 -3.63
C ASN A 60 17.70 2.25 -3.62
N VAL A 61 17.40 2.81 -2.45
CA VAL A 61 17.23 4.25 -2.17
C VAL A 61 18.15 4.69 -1.03
N LYS A 62 18.21 6.00 -0.74
CA LYS A 62 18.94 6.51 0.42
C LYS A 62 18.08 6.45 1.68
N VAL A 63 18.74 6.43 2.84
CA VAL A 63 18.04 6.62 4.12
C VAL A 63 17.41 8.00 4.12
N ASP A 64 16.23 8.08 4.71
CA ASP A 64 15.34 9.24 4.75
C ASP A 64 14.62 9.63 3.45
N ASP A 65 14.86 8.93 2.34
CA ASP A 65 14.08 9.14 1.12
C ASP A 65 12.60 8.83 1.35
N ILE A 66 11.74 9.64 0.71
CA ILE A 66 10.30 9.41 0.63
C ILE A 66 10.05 8.60 -0.65
N ILE A 67 9.46 7.43 -0.49
CA ILE A 67 9.22 6.47 -1.55
C ILE A 67 7.72 6.39 -1.84
N PHE A 68 7.38 6.48 -3.11
CA PHE A 68 6.09 6.04 -3.66
C PHE A 68 6.35 4.95 -4.70
N LYS A 69 6.08 3.68 -4.33
CA LYS A 69 6.40 2.49 -5.14
C LYS A 69 5.14 1.74 -5.49
N TYR A 70 4.94 1.43 -6.78
CA TYR A 70 3.95 0.45 -7.20
C TYR A 70 4.57 -0.95 -7.19
N ASN A 71 3.94 -1.88 -6.49
CA ASN A 71 4.30 -3.29 -6.48
C ASN A 71 3.22 -4.06 -7.23
N ARG A 72 3.64 -4.76 -8.28
CA ARG A 72 2.76 -5.59 -9.09
C ARG A 72 2.78 -7.01 -8.54
N GLY A 73 1.60 -7.53 -8.23
CA GLY A 73 1.39 -8.86 -7.63
C GLY A 73 1.59 -10.03 -8.56
#